data_AF-V6AVA3-F1
#
_entry.id   AF-V6AVA3-F1
#
_cell.length_a   1.000
_cell.length_b   1.000
_cell.length_c   1.000
_cell.angle_alpha   90.00
_cell.angle_beta   90.00
_cell.angle_gamma   90.00
#
_symmetry.space_group_name_H-M   'P 1'
#
loop_
_entity.id
_entity.type
_entity.pdbx_description
1 polymer ?
#
loop_
_entity_poly.entity_id
_entity_poly.type
_entity_poly.pdbx_seq_one_letter_code
_entity_poly.pdbx_strand_id
1 'polypeptide(L)'
;MKPGWRAVMHYVGGNKTAEEIATMCGVSDRTLRRWTRDYDIKGPQALHPQKPGPKQGIGSISENLEQKIVSLKQRHPSWGARRIKYQYDLPCHWRTVHRIIKGIRCL
;
A
#
# COMPACT_ATOMS: atom_id res chain seq x y z
N MET A 1 20.40 9.92 -5.16
CA MET A 1 19.64 9.83 -6.42
C MET A 1 19.51 8.36 -6.78
N LYS A 2 18.32 7.80 -7.06
CA LYS A 2 18.24 6.40 -7.48
C LYS A 2 18.90 6.21 -8.85
N PRO A 3 19.59 5.08 -9.10
CA PRO A 3 20.18 4.79 -10.41
C PRO A 3 19.15 4.64 -11.54
N GLY A 4 17.87 4.39 -11.22
CA GLY A 4 16.86 4.07 -12.23
C GLY A 4 16.38 5.22 -13.12
N TRP A 5 16.48 6.47 -12.69
CA TRP A 5 16.10 7.61 -13.53
C TRP A 5 16.93 7.67 -14.82
N ARG A 6 18.26 7.57 -14.67
CA ARG A 6 19.20 7.60 -15.79
C ARG A 6 18.95 6.44 -16.75
N ALA A 7 18.72 5.25 -16.20
CA ALA A 7 18.49 4.06 -16.99
C ALA A 7 17.20 4.13 -17.82
N VAL A 8 16.09 4.58 -17.23
CA VAL A 8 14.80 4.71 -17.93
C VAL A 8 14.86 5.78 -19.02
N MET A 9 15.50 6.93 -18.76
CA MET A 9 15.64 7.99 -19.77
C MET A 9 16.46 7.54 -20.99
N HIS A 10 17.54 6.80 -20.79
CA HIS A 10 18.30 6.22 -21.91
C HIS A 10 17.48 5.19 -22.68
N TYR A 11 16.63 4.41 -22.00
CA TYR A 11 15.77 3.40 -22.63
C TYR A 11 14.67 4.04 -23.47
N VAL A 12 13.98 5.06 -22.93
CA VAL A 12 12.94 5.82 -23.66
C VAL A 12 13.54 6.59 -24.84
N GLY A 13 14.80 7.05 -24.71
CA GLY A 13 15.52 7.73 -25.79
C GLY A 13 15.87 6.85 -27.00
N GLY A 14 15.68 5.53 -26.94
CA GLY A 14 15.75 4.61 -28.10
C GLY A 14 17.13 4.36 -28.73
N ASN A 15 18.18 5.05 -28.29
CA ASN A 15 19.51 5.01 -28.93
C ASN A 15 20.42 3.85 -28.45
N LYS A 16 19.97 3.05 -27.49
CA LYS A 16 20.74 1.96 -26.89
C LYS A 16 19.85 0.78 -26.53
N THR A 17 20.39 -0.41 -26.60
CA THR A 17 19.69 -1.63 -26.20
C THR A 17 19.52 -1.69 -24.68
N ALA A 18 18.56 -2.49 -24.21
CA ALA A 18 18.31 -2.69 -22.78
C ALA A 18 19.56 -3.20 -22.03
N GLU A 19 20.34 -4.07 -22.68
CA GLU A 19 21.53 -4.69 -22.13
C GLU A 19 22.69 -3.70 -21.94
N GLU A 20 22.92 -2.83 -22.94
CA GLU A 20 23.93 -1.77 -22.85
C GLU A 20 23.59 -0.77 -21.74
N ILE A 21 22.32 -0.39 -21.63
CA ILE A 21 21.84 0.55 -20.60
C ILE A 21 21.96 -0.07 -19.21
N ALA A 22 21.58 -1.35 -19.07
CA ALA A 22 21.67 -2.11 -17.84
C ALA A 22 23.13 -2.19 -17.35
N THR A 23 24.06 -2.54 -18.25
CA THR A 23 25.51 -2.58 -17.99
C THR A 23 26.05 -1.21 -17.58
N MET A 24 25.71 -0.15 -18.33
CA MET A 24 26.15 1.22 -18.05
C MET A 24 25.65 1.74 -16.70
N CYS A 25 24.46 1.32 -16.27
CA CYS A 25 23.84 1.77 -15.03
C CYS A 25 24.08 0.83 -13.84
N GLY A 26 24.80 -0.29 -14.05
CA GLY A 26 25.08 -1.29 -13.00
C GLY A 26 23.82 -1.99 -12.48
N VAL A 27 22.81 -2.20 -13.33
CA VAL A 27 21.56 -2.87 -12.98
C VAL A 27 21.31 -4.05 -13.90
N SER A 28 20.46 -4.99 -13.49
CA SER A 28 20.06 -6.09 -14.39
C SER A 28 19.04 -5.63 -15.43
N ASP A 29 19.05 -6.23 -16.63
CA ASP A 29 18.04 -6.01 -17.68
C ASP A 29 16.61 -6.19 -17.13
N ARG A 30 16.39 -7.23 -16.31
CA ARG A 30 15.10 -7.46 -15.62
C ARG A 30 14.66 -6.26 -14.79
N THR A 31 15.60 -5.60 -14.10
CA THR A 31 15.32 -4.40 -13.29
C THR A 31 14.99 -3.21 -14.17
N LEU A 32 15.76 -3.02 -15.25
CA LEU A 32 15.50 -1.96 -16.23
C LEU A 32 14.10 -2.09 -16.85
N ARG A 33 13.76 -3.27 -17.39
CA ARG A 33 12.44 -3.54 -17.98
C ARG A 33 11.29 -3.32 -17.00
N ARG A 34 11.48 -3.71 -15.73
CA ARG A 34 10.51 -3.45 -14.67
C ARG A 34 10.32 -1.94 -14.46
N TRP A 35 11.40 -1.18 -14.34
CA TRP A 35 11.32 0.27 -14.17
C TRP A 35 10.68 0.97 -15.36
N THR A 36 11.00 0.56 -16.59
CA THR A 36 10.35 1.10 -17.79
C THR A 36 8.85 0.84 -17.75
N ARG A 37 8.42 -0.38 -17.43
CA ARG A 37 6.99 -0.70 -17.32
C ARG A 37 6.29 0.10 -16.21
N ASP A 38 6.94 0.22 -15.05
CA ASP A 38 6.41 1.00 -13.94
C ASP A 38 6.28 2.49 -14.32
N TYR A 39 7.27 3.03 -15.05
CA TYR A 39 7.27 4.39 -15.58
C TYR A 39 6.17 4.62 -16.61
N ASP A 40 5.93 3.67 -17.52
CA ASP A 40 4.89 3.75 -18.54
C ASP A 40 3.47 3.80 -17.91
N ILE A 41 3.25 3.01 -16.85
CA ILE A 41 1.94 2.93 -16.17
C ILE A 41 1.69 4.11 -15.22
N LYS A 42 2.69 4.53 -14.45
CA LYS A 42 2.52 5.47 -13.31
C LYS A 42 3.30 6.78 -13.47
N GLY A 43 4.00 6.96 -14.58
CA GLY A 43 4.85 8.12 -14.82
C GLY A 43 6.09 8.18 -13.92
N PRO A 44 6.72 9.37 -13.80
CA PRO A 44 7.94 9.60 -13.01
C PRO A 44 7.86 9.11 -11.56
N GLN A 45 6.68 9.17 -10.94
CA GLN A 45 6.44 8.78 -9.55
C GLN A 45 6.73 7.30 -9.29
N ALA A 46 6.65 6.45 -10.32
CA ALA A 46 6.94 5.03 -10.21
C ALA A 46 8.41 4.75 -9.81
N LEU A 47 9.32 5.66 -10.15
CA LEU A 47 10.75 5.52 -9.88
C LEU A 47 11.12 5.92 -8.44
N HIS A 48 10.19 6.54 -7.70
CA HIS A 48 10.39 6.89 -6.30
C HIS A 48 10.45 5.64 -5.40
N PRO A 49 11.17 5.68 -4.26
CA PRO A 49 11.18 4.57 -3.30
C PRO A 49 9.75 4.25 -2.85
N GLN A 50 9.26 3.08 -3.26
CA GLN A 50 8.03 2.52 -2.73
C GLN A 50 8.38 1.78 -1.43
N LYS A 51 7.51 1.86 -0.42
CA LYS A 51 7.71 1.12 0.84
C LYS A 51 7.77 -0.38 0.51
N PRO A 52 8.89 -1.08 0.79
CA PRO A 52 8.94 -2.52 0.62
C PRO A 52 8.04 -3.19 1.66
N GLY A 53 7.23 -4.16 1.23
CA GLY A 53 6.33 -4.91 2.11
C GLY A 53 5.02 -5.32 1.43
N PRO A 54 4.22 -6.18 2.08
CA PRO A 54 2.90 -6.54 1.58
C PRO A 54 2.04 -5.28 1.44
N LYS A 55 1.30 -5.19 0.32
CA LYS A 55 0.26 -4.16 0.18
C LYS A 55 -0.69 -4.32 1.36
N GLN A 56 -1.03 -3.22 2.04
CA GLN A 56 -2.04 -3.27 3.11
C GLN A 56 -3.34 -3.82 2.51
N GLY A 57 -3.78 -4.97 2.99
CA GLY A 57 -4.99 -5.63 2.49
C GLY A 57 -6.21 -4.79 2.80
N ILE A 58 -6.88 -4.30 1.75
CA ILE A 58 -8.10 -3.48 1.83
C ILE A 58 -9.31 -4.30 2.33
N GLY A 59 -9.24 -5.64 2.30
CA GLY A 59 -10.41 -6.52 2.47
C GLY A 59 -10.42 -7.43 3.70
N SER A 60 -9.80 -7.04 4.84
CA SER A 60 -9.77 -7.97 5.99
C SER A 60 -11.14 -8.14 6.67
N ILE A 61 -12.16 -7.34 6.32
CA ILE A 61 -13.49 -7.34 6.96
C ILE A 61 -14.54 -6.86 5.93
N SER A 62 -15.78 -7.32 6.05
CA SER A 62 -16.90 -6.78 5.31
C SER A 62 -17.26 -5.35 5.76
N GLU A 63 -17.58 -4.48 4.80
CA GLU A 63 -18.05 -3.10 5.04
C GLU A 63 -19.19 -3.07 6.07
N ASN A 64 -20.13 -4.01 5.99
CA ASN A 64 -21.24 -4.11 6.92
C ASN A 64 -20.79 -4.27 8.39
N LEU A 65 -19.76 -5.07 8.64
CA LEU A 65 -19.26 -5.29 10.00
C LEU A 65 -18.48 -4.07 10.51
N GLU A 66 -17.80 -3.34 9.64
CA GLU A 66 -17.15 -2.07 9.99
C GLU A 66 -18.20 -1.02 10.38
N GLN A 67 -19.23 -0.83 9.57
CA GLN A 67 -20.37 0.05 9.86
C GLN A 67 -21.06 -0.34 11.17
N LYS A 68 -21.25 -1.64 11.42
CA LYS A 68 -21.79 -2.13 12.70
C LYS A 68 -20.91 -1.69 13.86
N ILE A 69 -19.59 -1.86 13.78
CA ILE A 69 -18.65 -1.43 14.83
C ILE A 69 -18.71 0.08 15.06
N VAL A 70 -18.77 0.88 13.99
CA VAL A 70 -18.89 2.34 14.06
C VAL A 70 -20.16 2.74 14.81
N SER A 71 -21.32 2.18 14.43
CA SER A 71 -22.61 2.49 15.06
C SER A 71 -22.63 2.12 16.55
N LEU A 72 -22.04 0.98 16.93
CA LEU A 72 -21.91 0.56 18.32
C LEU A 72 -21.03 1.51 19.13
N LYS A 73 -19.96 2.03 18.52
CA LYS A 73 -19.08 3.02 19.16
C LYS A 73 -19.76 4.38 19.34
N GLN A 74 -20.54 4.82 18.36
CA GLN A 74 -21.32 6.06 18.45
C GLN A 74 -22.38 5.97 19.56
N ARG A 75 -23.07 4.82 19.67
CA ARG A 75 -24.05 4.57 20.74
C ARG A 75 -23.41 4.50 22.13
N HIS A 76 -22.15 4.05 22.21
CA HIS A 76 -21.41 3.92 23.47
C HIS A 76 -20.03 4.62 23.43
N PRO A 77 -19.99 5.96 23.52
CA PRO A 77 -18.74 6.72 23.36
C PRO A 77 -17.66 6.38 24.39
N SER A 78 -18.03 5.98 25.61
CA SER A 78 -17.09 5.60 26.67
C SER A 78 -16.53 4.18 26.51
N TRP A 79 -17.12 3.33 25.67
CA TRP A 79 -16.74 1.91 25.61
C TRP A 79 -15.48 1.68 24.78
N GLY A 80 -14.58 0.86 25.33
CA GLY A 80 -13.38 0.41 24.62
C GLY A 80 -13.66 -0.76 23.65
N ALA A 81 -12.73 -0.99 22.73
CA ALA A 81 -12.84 -2.03 21.70
C ALA A 81 -13.10 -3.45 22.25
N ARG A 82 -12.43 -3.80 23.37
CA ARG A 82 -12.66 -5.09 24.04
C ARG A 82 -14.10 -5.22 24.53
N ARG A 83 -14.63 -4.18 25.18
CA ARG A 83 -16.00 -4.19 25.72
C ARG A 83 -17.03 -4.33 24.59
N ILE A 84 -16.87 -3.58 23.50
CA ILE A 84 -17.75 -3.69 22.31
C ILE A 84 -17.70 -5.10 21.71
N LYS A 85 -16.50 -5.69 21.57
CA LYS A 85 -16.35 -7.07 21.06
C LYS A 85 -17.11 -8.08 21.90
N TYR A 86 -16.93 -8.07 23.21
CA TYR A 86 -17.50 -9.10 24.10
C TYR A 86 -18.98 -8.88 24.38
N GLN A 87 -19.43 -7.63 24.49
CA GLN A 87 -20.83 -7.32 24.76
C GLN A 87 -21.77 -7.70 23.60
N TYR A 88 -21.29 -7.58 22.37
CA TYR A 88 -22.07 -7.86 21.15
C TYR A 88 -21.60 -9.13 20.42
N ASP A 89 -20.76 -9.94 21.08
CA ASP A 89 -20.13 -11.15 20.57
C ASP A 89 -19.73 -11.06 19.08
N LEU A 90 -18.94 -10.04 18.75
CA LEU A 90 -18.59 -9.77 17.35
C LEU A 90 -17.74 -10.92 16.79
N PRO A 91 -18.00 -11.38 15.55
CA PRO A 91 -17.24 -12.45 14.89
C PRO A 91 -15.91 -11.92 14.32
N CYS A 92 -15.20 -11.11 15.11
CA CYS A 92 -13.88 -10.59 14.77
C CYS A 92 -13.04 -10.43 16.04
N HIS A 93 -11.71 -10.46 15.87
CA HIS A 93 -10.80 -10.26 16.98
C HIS A 93 -10.89 -8.82 17.51
N TRP A 94 -10.78 -8.61 18.82
CA TRP A 94 -10.92 -7.28 19.42
C TRP A 94 -9.92 -6.24 18.89
N ARG A 95 -8.74 -6.68 18.40
CA ARG A 95 -7.76 -5.78 17.74
C ARG A 95 -8.32 -5.18 16.45
N THR A 96 -9.18 -5.92 15.75
CA THR A 96 -9.86 -5.47 14.54
C THR A 96 -10.83 -4.33 14.87
N VAL A 97 -11.64 -4.52 15.91
CA VAL A 97 -12.51 -3.48 16.47
C VAL A 97 -11.69 -2.25 16.91
N HIS A 98 -10.55 -2.47 17.56
CA HIS A 98 -9.65 -1.40 17.98
C HIS A 98 -9.09 -0.61 16.80
N ARG A 99 -8.68 -1.28 15.71
CA ARG A 99 -8.18 -0.64 14.49
C ARG A 99 -9.24 0.29 13.88
N ILE A 100 -10.48 -0.20 13.77
CA ILE A 100 -11.61 0.59 13.24
C ILE A 100 -11.88 1.81 14.13
N ILE A 101 -12.01 1.62 15.44
CA ILE A 101 -12.26 2.72 16.39
C ILE A 101 -11.13 3.77 16.37
N LYS A 102 -9.87 3.34 16.25
CA LYS A 102 -8.73 4.25 16.12
C LYS A 102 -8.79 5.04 14.81
N GLY A 103 -9.21 4.41 13.71
CA GLY A 103 -9.41 5.08 12.42
C GLY A 103 -10.46 6.19 12.49
N ILE A 104 -11.59 5.95 13.16
CA ILE A 104 -12.67 6.95 13.30
C ILE A 104 -12.23 8.19 14.07
N ARG A 105 -11.42 8.04 15.13
CA ARG A 105 -10.98 9.17 15.97
C ARG A 105 -9.95 10.07 15.27
N CYS A 106 -9.36 9.61 14.16
CA CYS A 106 -8.38 10.36 13.39
C CYS A 106 -8.99 11.08 12.17
N LEU A 107 -10.31 11.08 12.04
CA LEU A 107 -11.09 11.96 11.15
C LEU A 107 -11.62 13.14 11.96
#